data_AF-V4TFQ1-F1
#
_entry.id   AF-V4TFQ1-F1
#
_cell.length_a   1.000
_cell.length_b   1.000
_cell.length_c   1.000
_cell.angle_alpha   90.00
_cell.angle_beta   90.00
_cell.angle_gamma   90.00
#
_symmetry.space_group_name_H-M   'P 1'
#
loop_
_entity.id
_entity.type
_entity.pdbx_description
1 polymer ?
#
loop_
_entity_poly.entity_id
_entity_poly.type
_entity_poly.pdbx_seq_one_letter_code
_entity_poly.pdbx_strand_id
1 'polypeptide(L)'
;MVSPIPPLLFLPPRGGPLMGPACKTTRSSPICITTSTSASLDQILPWMFYHKVIGVTTFFLFVEGKAASPEVSKVLESIPGVKVIYRTKELEEQQAKSRIWNETWLSSFFYKPCNYELFVKQSLNMEMAIVMARDEGMDWILHLDTDELIHPAGGREYSLRQLLLDVPGNVDMVIFPNYESSIERDDIKDPFSEVSMFKKNYDHLPKDTYFGMYKESTRGNPNYFLTYGNGKSAARIHDHLRPNGAHRWHNYMKTP
;
A
#
# COMPACT_ATOMS: atom_id res chain seq x y z
N MET A 1 42.30 13.00 0.19
CA MET A 1 42.65 13.28 1.60
C MET A 1 41.83 14.48 2.03
N VAL A 2 40.53 14.37 2.34
CA VAL A 2 39.86 13.78 3.51
C VAL A 2 40.45 14.29 4.83
N SER A 3 39.74 15.28 5.39
CA SER A 3 39.96 15.91 6.69
C SER A 3 39.12 15.18 7.76
N PRO A 4 39.62 14.95 8.99
CA PRO A 4 38.84 14.30 10.05
C PRO A 4 38.14 15.34 10.94
N ILE A 5 36.83 15.17 11.15
CA ILE A 5 36.06 15.82 12.21
C ILE A 5 35.84 14.78 13.33
N PRO A 6 36.16 15.09 14.60
CA PRO A 6 36.12 14.12 15.70
C PRO A 6 34.70 13.82 16.22
N PRO A 7 34.49 12.65 16.86
CA PRO A 7 33.19 12.26 17.41
C PRO A 7 32.89 12.97 18.73
N LEU A 8 31.72 13.60 18.84
CA LEU A 8 31.16 14.03 20.12
C LEU A 8 30.64 12.83 20.91
N LEU A 9 31.21 12.64 22.09
CA LEU A 9 30.69 11.78 23.15
C LEU A 9 29.32 12.30 23.62
N PHE A 10 28.32 11.41 23.67
CA PHE A 10 27.16 11.57 24.54
C PHE A 10 27.29 10.59 25.71
N LEU A 11 27.47 11.12 26.92
CA LEU A 11 27.30 10.39 28.18
C LEU A 11 25.80 10.23 28.47
N PRO A 12 25.36 9.11 29.08
CA PRO A 12 23.95 8.91 29.40
C PRO A 12 23.55 9.68 30.67
N PRO A 13 22.33 10.24 30.76
CA PRO A 13 21.81 10.68 32.04
C PRO A 13 21.27 9.50 32.86
N ARG A 14 21.23 9.74 34.18
CA ARG A 14 21.11 8.79 35.28
C ARG A 14 19.71 8.17 35.40
N GLY A 15 19.67 7.03 36.09
CA GLY A 15 18.51 6.16 36.23
C GLY A 15 17.23 6.80 36.79
N GLY A 16 16.14 6.51 36.10
CA GLY A 16 14.77 6.46 36.62
C GLY A 16 14.22 5.03 36.41
N PRO A 17 13.14 4.63 37.09
CA PRO A 17 12.72 3.24 37.15
C PRO A 17 12.32 2.71 35.77
N LEU A 18 12.81 1.50 35.45
CA LEU A 18 12.43 0.72 34.28
C LEU A 18 10.91 0.51 34.29
N MET A 19 10.18 1.29 33.49
CA MET A 19 8.84 0.89 33.09
C MET A 19 9.00 -0.34 32.21
N GLY A 20 8.63 -1.50 32.74
CA GLY A 20 8.41 -2.69 31.93
C GLY A 20 7.38 -2.39 30.83
N PRO A 21 7.40 -3.16 29.72
CA PRO A 21 6.50 -2.89 28.61
C PRO A 21 5.07 -2.90 29.12
N ALA A 22 4.37 -1.79 28.89
CA ALA A 22 2.94 -1.69 29.16
C ALA A 22 2.25 -2.88 28.50
N CYS A 23 1.54 -3.67 29.32
CA CYS A 23 0.67 -4.74 28.85
C CYS A 23 -0.35 -4.11 27.89
N LYS A 24 -0.14 -4.29 26.58
CA LYS A 24 -1.14 -3.92 25.56
C LYS A 24 -2.36 -4.83 25.75
N THR A 25 -3.29 -4.40 26.59
CA THR A 25 -4.59 -5.01 26.77
C THR A 25 -5.41 -4.80 25.49
N THR A 26 -5.85 -5.93 24.91
CA THR A 26 -6.47 -6.12 23.57
C THR A 26 -5.50 -6.05 22.39
N ARG A 27 -5.20 -7.22 21.79
CA ARG A 27 -4.41 -7.35 20.55
C ARG A 27 -5.25 -6.86 19.36
N SER A 28 -5.31 -5.56 19.13
CA SER A 28 -5.71 -5.01 17.84
C SER A 28 -4.47 -4.54 17.11
N SER A 29 -4.25 -5.06 15.90
CA SER A 29 -3.32 -4.44 14.95
C SER A 29 -4.12 -3.51 14.05
N PRO A 30 -4.13 -2.19 14.31
CA PRO A 30 -4.78 -1.23 13.44
C PRO A 30 -4.10 -1.21 12.06
N ILE A 31 -4.92 -1.23 11.02
CA ILE A 31 -4.46 -1.33 9.63
C ILE A 31 -4.97 -0.10 8.90
N CYS A 32 -4.08 0.52 8.12
CA CYS A 32 -4.45 1.59 7.21
C CYS A 32 -4.19 1.24 5.74
N ILE A 33 -4.98 1.83 4.86
CA ILE A 33 -4.74 1.86 3.43
C ILE A 33 -4.43 3.30 3.02
N THR A 34 -3.42 3.47 2.16
CA THR A 34 -3.21 4.69 1.38
C THR A 34 -3.53 4.43 -0.08
N THR A 35 -4.17 5.38 -0.74
CA THR A 35 -4.50 5.29 -2.16
C THR A 35 -4.45 6.66 -2.82
N SER A 36 -4.14 6.70 -4.11
CA SER A 36 -4.25 7.89 -4.95
C SER A 36 -5.36 7.64 -5.97
N THR A 37 -6.43 8.42 -5.95
CA THR A 37 -7.60 8.13 -6.77
C THR A 37 -8.27 9.37 -7.36
N SER A 38 -8.75 9.22 -8.59
CA SER A 38 -9.65 10.15 -9.27
C SER A 38 -11.02 9.56 -9.56
N ALA A 39 -11.30 8.38 -9.00
CA ALA A 39 -12.50 7.59 -9.24
C ALA A 39 -13.78 8.28 -8.71
N SER A 40 -14.92 7.82 -9.18
CA SER A 40 -16.22 8.26 -8.67
C SER A 40 -16.60 7.53 -7.38
N LEU A 41 -17.58 8.08 -6.67
CA LEU A 41 -18.03 7.57 -5.38
C LEU A 41 -18.54 6.12 -5.47
N ASP A 42 -19.22 5.76 -6.56
CA ASP A 42 -19.73 4.41 -6.82
C ASP A 42 -18.63 3.36 -6.96
N GLN A 43 -17.41 3.74 -7.36
CA GLN A 43 -16.25 2.84 -7.36
C GLN A 43 -15.55 2.82 -5.99
N ILE A 44 -15.41 3.98 -5.33
CA ILE A 44 -14.66 4.09 -4.07
C ILE A 44 -15.40 3.40 -2.92
N LEU A 45 -16.73 3.53 -2.82
CA LEU A 45 -17.48 3.01 -1.68
C LEU A 45 -17.43 1.48 -1.56
N PRO A 46 -17.74 0.67 -2.61
CA PRO A 46 -17.66 -0.79 -2.49
C PRO A 46 -16.26 -1.27 -2.13
N TRP A 47 -15.23 -0.70 -2.78
CA TRP A 47 -13.83 -0.97 -2.47
C TRP A 47 -13.52 -0.69 -0.99
N MET A 48 -13.87 0.49 -0.49
CA MET A 48 -13.57 0.88 0.87
C MET A 48 -14.33 0.05 1.91
N PHE A 49 -15.62 -0.20 1.70
CA PHE A 49 -16.43 -0.98 2.63
C PHE A 49 -16.01 -2.44 2.67
N TYR A 50 -15.63 -3.03 1.53
CA TYR A 50 -14.99 -4.35 1.50
C TYR A 50 -13.76 -4.39 2.41
N HIS A 51 -12.85 -3.42 2.28
CA HIS A 51 -11.64 -3.36 3.09
C HIS A 51 -11.92 -3.10 4.58
N LYS A 52 -12.96 -2.31 4.91
CA LYS A 52 -13.44 -2.14 6.29
C LYS A 52 -13.92 -3.45 6.90
N VAL A 53 -14.71 -4.23 6.14
CA VAL A 53 -15.24 -5.52 6.60
C VAL A 53 -14.13 -6.51 6.94
N ILE A 54 -13.07 -6.58 6.14
CA ILE A 54 -11.93 -7.49 6.41
C ILE A 54 -10.97 -6.96 7.49
N GLY A 55 -11.19 -5.75 8.00
CA GLY A 55 -10.53 -5.23 9.22
C GLY A 55 -9.64 -3.99 9.05
N VAL A 56 -9.71 -3.28 7.93
CA VAL A 56 -9.01 -1.99 7.77
C VAL A 56 -9.76 -0.89 8.51
N THR A 57 -9.04 -0.16 9.36
CA THR A 57 -9.62 0.87 10.23
C THR A 57 -9.50 2.27 9.65
N THR A 58 -8.38 2.57 8.99
CA THR A 58 -8.04 3.93 8.54
C THR A 58 -7.74 3.98 7.04
N PHE A 59 -8.19 5.04 6.36
CA PHE A 59 -7.98 5.25 4.94
C PHE A 59 -7.40 6.64 4.71
N PHE A 60 -6.25 6.72 4.04
CA PHE A 60 -5.65 7.96 3.55
C PHE A 60 -5.93 8.06 2.05
N LEU A 61 -6.95 8.82 1.67
CA LEU A 61 -7.40 8.97 0.29
C LEU A 61 -6.81 10.25 -0.31
N PHE A 62 -5.75 10.13 -1.11
CA PHE A 62 -5.23 11.24 -1.90
C PHE A 62 -6.12 11.43 -3.13
N VAL A 63 -6.95 12.48 -3.11
CA VAL A 63 -8.02 12.66 -4.08
C VAL A 63 -7.67 13.68 -5.16
N GLU A 64 -8.01 13.35 -6.39
CA GLU A 64 -7.99 14.23 -7.57
C GLU A 64 -9.28 14.02 -8.39
N GLY A 65 -9.48 14.80 -9.46
CA GLY A 65 -10.59 14.58 -10.39
C GLY A 65 -11.96 14.47 -9.73
N LYS A 66 -12.73 13.41 -10.02
CA LYS A 66 -14.06 13.21 -9.45
C LYS A 66 -14.02 12.98 -7.94
N ALA A 67 -13.00 12.28 -7.44
CA ALA A 67 -12.85 12.00 -6.01
C ALA A 67 -12.65 13.28 -5.17
N ALA A 68 -12.08 14.33 -5.78
CA ALA A 68 -11.87 15.63 -5.15
C ALA A 68 -13.06 16.60 -5.30
N SER A 69 -14.13 16.21 -6.00
CA SER A 69 -15.32 17.06 -6.12
C SER A 69 -16.00 17.24 -4.75
N PRO A 70 -16.57 18.44 -4.45
CA PRO A 70 -17.19 18.70 -3.16
C PRO A 70 -18.29 17.71 -2.77
N GLU A 71 -19.05 17.21 -3.75
CA GLU A 71 -20.13 16.24 -3.54
C GLU A 71 -19.57 14.89 -3.09
N VAL A 72 -18.49 14.43 -3.72
CA VAL A 72 -17.87 13.13 -3.42
C VAL A 72 -17.06 13.22 -2.13
N SER A 73 -16.20 14.23 -2.01
CA SER A 73 -15.29 14.36 -0.88
C SER A 73 -16.02 14.57 0.44
N LYS A 74 -17.12 15.33 0.45
CA LYS A 74 -17.99 15.49 1.64
C LYS A 74 -18.55 14.17 2.14
N VAL A 75 -18.92 13.26 1.22
CA VAL A 75 -19.39 11.92 1.61
C VAL A 75 -18.23 11.11 2.19
N LEU A 76 -17.07 11.11 1.54
CA LEU A 76 -15.89 10.38 2.00
C LEU A 76 -15.43 10.86 3.40
N GLU A 77 -15.40 12.18 3.64
CA GLU A 77 -15.04 12.78 4.93
C GLU A 77 -16.03 12.45 6.05
N SER A 78 -17.29 12.15 5.72
CA SER A 78 -18.30 11.74 6.70
C SER A 78 -18.10 10.32 7.24
N ILE A 79 -17.27 9.51 6.58
CA ILE A 79 -17.09 8.11 6.92
C ILE A 79 -15.99 7.97 7.99
N PRO A 80 -16.28 7.36 9.15
CA PRO A 80 -15.30 7.21 10.22
C PRO A 80 -14.03 6.49 9.77
N GLY A 81 -12.88 7.03 10.17
CA GLY A 81 -11.56 6.51 9.80
C GLY A 81 -11.10 6.86 8.38
N VAL A 82 -11.87 7.67 7.63
CA VAL A 82 -11.44 8.16 6.31
C VAL A 82 -10.85 9.55 6.45
N LYS A 83 -9.66 9.73 5.87
CA LYS A 83 -8.96 11.01 5.76
C LYS A 83 -8.81 11.31 4.29
N VAL A 84 -9.46 12.37 3.84
CA VAL A 84 -9.36 12.87 2.47
C VAL A 84 -8.23 13.89 2.41
N ILE A 85 -7.28 13.67 1.50
CA ILE A 85 -6.11 14.51 1.29
C ILE A 85 -6.21 15.10 -0.11
N TYR A 86 -6.44 16.41 -0.17
CA TYR A 86 -6.53 17.14 -1.43
C TYR A 86 -5.14 17.49 -1.95
N ARG A 87 -5.01 17.54 -3.26
CA ARG A 87 -3.83 18.10 -3.92
C ARG A 87 -3.83 19.63 -3.82
N THR A 88 -3.34 20.14 -2.69
CA THR A 88 -3.15 21.58 -2.47
C THR A 88 -1.72 22.00 -2.79
N LYS A 89 -1.49 23.32 -2.92
CA LYS A 89 -0.15 23.86 -3.14
C LYS A 89 0.79 23.53 -1.99
N GLU A 90 0.27 23.56 -0.75
CA GLU A 90 1.04 23.25 0.45
C GLU A 90 1.51 21.79 0.44
N LEU A 91 0.64 20.87 0.02
CA LEU A 91 1.02 19.46 -0.15
C LEU A 91 2.09 19.30 -1.23
N GLU A 92 1.93 19.98 -2.38
CA GLU A 92 2.93 19.94 -3.46
C GLU A 92 4.27 20.51 -3.01
N GLU A 93 4.29 21.61 -2.26
CA GLU A 93 5.51 22.20 -1.70
C GLU A 93 6.19 21.30 -0.66
N GLN A 94 5.40 20.58 0.14
CA GLN A 94 5.91 19.57 1.06
C GLN A 94 6.52 18.39 0.28
N GLN A 95 5.81 17.90 -0.74
CA GLN A 95 6.28 16.81 -1.58
C GLN A 95 7.52 17.19 -2.40
N ALA A 96 7.66 18.45 -2.83
CA ALA A 96 8.85 18.95 -3.51
C ALA A 96 10.12 18.87 -2.65
N LYS A 97 9.97 18.85 -1.32
CA LYS A 97 11.08 18.70 -0.35
C LYS A 97 11.30 17.26 0.09
N SER A 98 10.55 16.31 -0.48
CA SER A 98 10.66 14.89 -0.17
C SER A 98 12.05 14.34 -0.50
N ARG A 99 12.53 13.41 0.34
CA ARG A 99 13.74 12.63 0.03
C ARG A 99 13.54 11.71 -1.18
N ILE A 100 12.31 11.42 -1.59
CA ILE A 100 12.00 10.58 -2.76
C ILE A 100 12.67 11.09 -4.02
N TRP A 101 12.84 12.41 -4.16
CA TRP A 101 13.55 13.00 -5.30
C TRP A 101 15.04 12.60 -5.40
N ASN A 102 15.63 12.09 -4.32
CA ASN A 102 17.01 11.60 -4.29
C ASN A 102 17.12 10.08 -4.46
N GLU A 103 16.00 9.38 -4.65
CA GLU A 103 15.97 7.93 -4.79
C GLU A 103 16.38 7.47 -6.19
N THR A 104 17.51 6.77 -6.28
CA THR A 104 18.06 6.31 -7.58
C THR A 104 17.13 5.35 -8.32
N TRP A 105 16.37 4.51 -7.59
CA TRP A 105 15.41 3.57 -8.18
C TRP A 105 14.21 4.25 -8.86
N LEU A 106 13.91 5.50 -8.49
CA LEU A 106 12.81 6.28 -9.06
C LEU A 106 13.29 7.31 -10.10
N SER A 107 14.60 7.56 -10.17
CA SER A 107 15.21 8.59 -11.02
C SER A 107 14.80 8.52 -12.50
N SER A 108 14.66 7.32 -13.05
CA SER A 108 14.29 7.10 -14.44
C SER A 108 12.83 7.43 -14.75
N PHE A 109 11.99 7.66 -13.74
CA PHE A 109 10.58 8.01 -13.86
C PHE A 109 10.32 9.51 -13.72
N PHE A 110 11.29 10.28 -13.21
CA PHE A 110 11.10 11.71 -13.00
C PHE A 110 10.88 12.49 -14.30
N TYR A 111 9.98 13.48 -14.22
CA TYR A 111 9.67 14.43 -15.29
C TYR A 111 9.22 13.78 -16.61
N LYS A 112 8.66 12.57 -16.53
CA LYS A 112 8.05 11.85 -17.65
C LYS A 112 6.53 11.82 -17.49
N PRO A 113 5.76 11.94 -18.58
CA PRO A 113 4.31 12.03 -18.52
C PRO A 113 3.63 10.68 -18.22
N CYS A 114 2.31 10.72 -18.03
CA CYS A 114 1.43 9.56 -17.92
C CYS A 114 1.78 8.65 -16.72
N ASN A 115 1.96 7.35 -16.96
CA ASN A 115 2.18 6.36 -15.90
C ASN A 115 3.45 6.62 -15.08
N TYR A 116 4.45 7.29 -15.66
CA TYR A 116 5.66 7.67 -14.95
C TYR A 116 5.37 8.72 -13.87
N GLU A 117 4.63 9.77 -14.23
CA GLU A 117 4.18 10.80 -13.30
C GLU A 117 3.30 10.22 -12.19
N LEU A 118 2.36 9.33 -12.55
CA LEU A 118 1.51 8.65 -11.57
C LEU A 118 2.34 7.83 -10.58
N PHE A 119 3.35 7.10 -11.05
CA PHE A 119 4.22 6.29 -10.21
C PHE A 119 5.03 7.12 -9.20
N VAL A 120 5.54 8.28 -9.64
CA VAL A 120 6.23 9.24 -8.75
C VAL A 120 5.25 9.81 -7.72
N LYS A 121 4.07 10.24 -8.18
CA LYS A 121 3.01 10.79 -7.32
C LYS A 121 2.54 9.81 -6.25
N GLN A 122 2.27 8.56 -6.63
CA GLN A 122 1.90 7.50 -5.69
C GLN A 122 3.01 7.28 -4.66
N SER A 123 4.27 7.30 -5.08
CA SER A 123 5.41 7.17 -4.15
C SER A 123 5.47 8.33 -3.15
N LEU A 124 5.27 9.57 -3.59
CA LEU A 124 5.19 10.75 -2.71
C LEU A 124 4.01 10.66 -1.73
N ASN A 125 2.84 10.27 -2.21
CA ASN A 125 1.65 10.07 -1.38
C ASN A 125 1.85 8.97 -0.34
N MET A 126 2.49 7.85 -0.72
CA MET A 126 2.85 6.78 0.20
C MET A 126 3.81 7.28 1.29
N GLU A 127 4.78 8.14 0.97
CA GLU A 127 5.67 8.71 1.98
C GLU A 127 4.93 9.57 3.00
N MET A 128 4.03 10.44 2.53
CA MET A 128 3.20 11.25 3.43
C MET A 128 2.30 10.36 4.29
N ALA A 129 1.76 9.29 3.69
CA ALA A 129 0.93 8.32 4.40
C ALA A 129 1.67 7.54 5.49
N ILE A 130 2.97 7.28 5.32
CA ILE A 130 3.78 6.67 6.40
C ILE A 130 3.81 7.59 7.64
N VAL A 131 3.99 8.90 7.44
CA VAL A 131 3.99 9.89 8.53
C VAL A 131 2.62 9.92 9.20
N MET A 132 1.55 10.07 8.40
CA MET A 132 0.19 10.10 8.94
C MET A 132 -0.21 8.80 9.64
N ALA A 133 0.21 7.64 9.14
CA ALA A 133 -0.04 6.35 9.76
C ALA A 133 0.68 6.21 11.10
N ARG A 134 1.91 6.72 11.21
CA ARG A 134 2.65 6.75 12.47
C ARG A 134 1.97 7.64 13.50
N ASP A 135 1.55 8.84 13.10
CA ASP A 135 0.88 9.80 13.99
C ASP A 135 -0.46 9.25 14.50
N GLU A 136 -1.15 8.45 13.69
CA GLU A 136 -2.39 7.76 14.03
C GLU A 136 -2.19 6.44 14.80
N GLY A 137 -0.95 6.04 15.09
CA GLY A 137 -0.65 4.80 15.81
C GLY A 137 -1.05 3.52 15.06
N MET A 138 -0.98 3.55 13.72
CA MET A 138 -1.24 2.37 12.89
C MET A 138 -0.10 1.35 13.02
N ASP A 139 -0.42 0.06 12.99
CA ASP A 139 0.57 -1.02 13.00
C ASP A 139 1.00 -1.39 11.58
N TRP A 140 0.06 -1.35 10.62
CA TRP A 140 0.25 -1.80 9.24
C TRP A 140 -0.26 -0.78 8.23
N ILE A 141 0.44 -0.65 7.10
CA ILE A 141 0.04 0.15 5.94
C ILE A 141 0.07 -0.67 4.65
N LEU A 142 -0.93 -0.44 3.80
CA LEU A 142 -1.00 -0.96 2.43
C LEU A 142 -1.19 0.20 1.45
N HIS A 143 -0.62 0.06 0.25
CA HIS A 143 -1.01 0.89 -0.88
C HIS A 143 -1.86 0.04 -1.83
N LEU A 144 -3.05 0.53 -2.16
CA LEU A 144 -4.00 -0.15 -3.03
C LEU A 144 -4.62 0.84 -3.99
N ASP A 145 -4.73 0.45 -5.24
CA ASP A 145 -5.51 1.16 -6.26
C ASP A 145 -7.00 0.84 -6.05
N THR A 146 -7.90 1.74 -6.46
CA THR A 146 -9.35 1.62 -6.18
C THR A 146 -10.05 0.52 -7.00
N ASP A 147 -9.31 -0.17 -7.86
CA ASP A 147 -9.70 -1.35 -8.63
C ASP A 147 -9.09 -2.65 -8.06
N GLU A 148 -8.36 -2.59 -6.94
CA GLU A 148 -7.69 -3.74 -6.33
C GLU A 148 -8.34 -4.13 -5.00
N LEU A 149 -8.53 -5.44 -4.78
CA LEU A 149 -9.01 -5.99 -3.51
C LEU A 149 -7.96 -6.87 -2.84
N ILE A 150 -7.81 -6.75 -1.52
CA ILE A 150 -7.05 -7.72 -0.73
C ILE A 150 -7.87 -8.98 -0.54
N HIS A 151 -7.31 -10.12 -0.92
CA HIS A 151 -7.85 -11.44 -0.64
C HIS A 151 -7.04 -12.09 0.49
N PRO A 152 -7.51 -12.04 1.77
CA PRO A 152 -6.81 -12.62 2.90
C PRO A 152 -7.00 -14.15 2.96
N ALA A 153 -6.78 -14.83 1.84
CA ALA A 153 -6.93 -16.27 1.71
C ALA A 153 -6.10 -16.99 2.79
N GLY A 154 -6.72 -17.94 3.49
CA GLY A 154 -6.09 -18.66 4.59
C GLY A 154 -6.14 -17.94 5.95
N GLY A 155 -6.61 -16.69 6.01
CA GLY A 155 -6.96 -16.02 7.26
C GLY A 155 -8.23 -16.64 7.87
N ARG A 156 -8.25 -16.82 9.19
CA ARG A 156 -9.48 -17.21 9.90
C ARG A 156 -10.55 -16.13 9.67
N GLU A 157 -11.79 -16.58 9.48
CA GLU A 157 -12.96 -15.69 9.32
C GLU A 157 -12.84 -14.69 8.15
N TYR A 158 -11.97 -14.96 7.16
CA TYR A 158 -11.71 -14.05 6.05
C TYR A 158 -11.24 -12.65 6.51
N SER A 159 -10.45 -12.60 7.59
CA SER A 159 -10.01 -11.36 8.24
C SER A 159 -8.55 -11.03 7.92
N LEU A 160 -8.33 -9.87 7.28
CA LEU A 160 -6.99 -9.29 7.11
C LEU A 160 -6.39 -8.91 8.47
N ARG A 161 -7.23 -8.43 9.40
CA ARG A 161 -6.81 -8.13 10.78
C ARG A 161 -6.24 -9.36 11.46
N GLN A 162 -6.94 -10.49 11.41
CA GLN A 162 -6.45 -11.71 12.04
C GLN A 162 -5.18 -12.22 11.36
N LEU A 163 -5.14 -12.19 10.02
CA LEU A 163 -3.96 -12.59 9.25
C LEU A 163 -2.73 -11.79 9.68
N LEU A 164 -2.82 -10.45 9.74
CA LEU A 164 -1.70 -9.58 10.10
C LEU A 164 -1.35 -9.61 11.60
N LEU A 165 -2.30 -9.96 12.47
CA LEU A 165 -2.05 -10.20 13.89
C LEU A 165 -1.18 -11.43 14.14
N ASP A 166 -1.35 -12.47 13.32
CA ASP A 166 -0.61 -13.74 13.44
C ASP A 166 0.81 -13.66 12.85
N VAL A 167 1.13 -12.57 12.16
CA VAL A 167 2.47 -12.33 11.60
C VAL A 167 3.47 -12.04 12.72
N PRO A 168 4.62 -12.76 12.79
CA PRO A 168 5.65 -12.52 13.80
C PRO A 168 6.17 -11.07 13.81
N GLY A 169 6.55 -10.58 14.99
CA GLY A 169 7.00 -9.19 15.17
C GLY A 169 8.31 -8.84 14.45
N ASN A 170 9.11 -9.83 14.06
CA ASN A 170 10.33 -9.65 13.28
C ASN A 170 10.11 -9.63 11.76
N VAL A 171 8.87 -9.79 11.29
CA VAL A 171 8.50 -9.70 9.87
C VAL A 171 8.02 -8.29 9.58
N ASP A 172 8.73 -7.55 8.74
CA ASP A 172 8.39 -6.16 8.40
C ASP A 172 7.32 -6.04 7.32
N MET A 173 7.18 -7.05 6.48
CA MET A 173 6.35 -6.98 5.27
C MET A 173 5.70 -8.32 4.96
N VAL A 174 4.45 -8.27 4.54
CA VAL A 174 3.70 -9.41 3.99
C VAL A 174 3.39 -9.11 2.53
N ILE A 175 3.75 -10.03 1.65
CA ILE A 175 3.46 -9.93 0.22
C ILE A 175 2.19 -10.72 -0.07
N PHE A 176 1.27 -10.11 -0.80
CA PHE A 176 0.05 -10.69 -1.33
C PHE A 176 0.21 -10.86 -2.84
N PRO A 177 0.47 -12.08 -3.33
CA PRO A 177 0.52 -12.36 -4.77
C PRO A 177 -0.80 -11.97 -5.44
N ASN A 178 -0.74 -11.28 -6.57
CA ASN A 178 -1.95 -10.84 -7.27
C ASN A 178 -2.58 -11.99 -8.05
N TYR A 179 -3.91 -11.98 -8.10
CA TYR A 179 -4.67 -12.70 -9.10
C TYR A 179 -5.29 -11.68 -10.06
N GLU A 180 -5.20 -11.94 -11.36
CA GLU A 180 -5.71 -11.04 -12.40
C GLU A 180 -7.09 -11.50 -12.85
N SER A 181 -8.08 -10.60 -12.81
CA SER A 181 -9.42 -10.84 -13.30
C SER A 181 -9.39 -11.33 -14.75
N SER A 182 -10.08 -12.43 -15.04
CA SER A 182 -10.29 -12.92 -16.39
C SER A 182 -11.70 -12.53 -16.82
N ILE A 183 -11.78 -11.61 -17.80
CA ILE A 183 -13.06 -11.08 -18.28
C ILE A 183 -13.77 -12.14 -19.13
N GLU A 184 -14.92 -12.60 -18.65
CA GLU A 184 -15.72 -13.67 -19.29
C GLU A 184 -16.79 -13.11 -20.23
N ARG A 185 -17.21 -11.86 -20.01
CA ARG A 185 -18.25 -11.14 -20.77
C ARG A 185 -17.85 -9.68 -20.95
N ASP A 186 -18.35 -9.03 -21.99
CA ASP A 186 -18.06 -7.63 -22.34
C ASP A 186 -19.08 -6.63 -21.76
N ASP A 187 -20.16 -7.10 -21.15
CA ASP A 187 -21.25 -6.30 -20.59
C ASP A 187 -21.13 -6.06 -19.06
N ILE A 188 -19.96 -6.33 -18.49
CA ILE A 188 -19.67 -6.15 -17.05
C ILE A 188 -19.80 -4.67 -16.67
N LYS A 189 -20.55 -4.41 -15.59
CA LYS A 189 -20.75 -3.06 -15.04
C LYS A 189 -20.02 -2.88 -13.71
N ASP A 190 -20.07 -3.89 -12.85
CA ASP A 190 -19.37 -3.92 -11.56
C ASP A 190 -18.41 -5.11 -11.51
N PRO A 191 -17.11 -4.89 -11.79
CA PRO A 191 -16.11 -5.96 -11.77
C PRO A 191 -15.98 -6.67 -10.42
N PHE A 192 -16.26 -6.00 -9.29
CA PHE A 192 -16.08 -6.61 -7.97
C PHE A 192 -17.15 -7.65 -7.62
N SER A 193 -18.35 -7.52 -8.20
CA SER A 193 -19.44 -8.48 -7.96
C SER A 193 -19.68 -9.43 -9.14
N GLU A 194 -19.31 -9.03 -10.36
CA GLU A 194 -19.61 -9.80 -11.57
C GLU A 194 -18.46 -10.69 -12.07
N VAL A 195 -17.20 -10.38 -11.74
CA VAL A 195 -16.06 -11.21 -12.15
C VAL A 195 -15.82 -12.32 -11.14
N SER A 196 -15.88 -13.56 -11.62
CA SER A 196 -15.66 -14.76 -10.78
C SER A 196 -14.37 -15.51 -11.11
N MET A 197 -13.85 -15.34 -12.34
CA MET A 197 -12.66 -16.03 -12.81
C MET A 197 -11.41 -15.18 -12.65
N PHE A 198 -10.38 -15.78 -12.05
CA PHE A 198 -9.11 -15.12 -11.81
C PHE A 198 -7.94 -16.02 -12.24
N LYS A 199 -7.01 -15.43 -12.97
CA LYS A 199 -5.72 -16.03 -13.29
C LYS A 199 -4.81 -15.95 -12.06
N LYS A 200 -4.41 -17.11 -11.54
CA LYS A 200 -3.59 -17.21 -10.32
C LYS A 200 -2.17 -16.73 -10.56
N ASN A 201 -1.55 -16.18 -9.51
CA ASN A 201 -0.11 -15.90 -9.53
C ASN A 201 0.70 -17.18 -9.76
N TYR A 202 1.79 -17.10 -10.52
CA TYR A 202 2.68 -18.23 -10.77
C TYR A 202 3.29 -18.79 -9.48
N ASP A 203 3.44 -17.98 -8.42
CA ASP A 203 3.89 -18.41 -7.09
C ASP A 203 2.92 -19.42 -6.44
N HIS A 204 1.66 -19.45 -6.89
CA HIS A 204 0.62 -20.36 -6.41
C HIS A 204 0.31 -21.49 -7.40
N LEU A 205 1.15 -21.69 -8.43
CA LEU A 205 1.00 -22.75 -9.41
C LEU A 205 2.14 -23.77 -9.30
N PRO A 206 1.87 -25.08 -9.51
CA PRO A 206 2.92 -26.05 -9.76
C PRO A 206 3.75 -25.62 -10.98
N LYS A 207 5.07 -25.79 -10.92
CA LYS A 207 5.98 -25.41 -12.02
C LYS A 207 5.58 -26.05 -13.35
N ASP A 208 5.24 -27.33 -13.34
CA ASP A 208 4.85 -28.06 -14.55
C ASP A 208 3.57 -27.50 -15.17
N THR A 209 2.59 -27.10 -14.35
CA THR A 209 1.37 -26.43 -14.82
C THR A 209 1.70 -25.08 -15.43
N TYR A 210 2.50 -24.26 -14.73
CA TYR A 210 2.87 -22.93 -15.21
C TYR A 210 3.63 -23.00 -16.54
N PHE A 211 4.70 -23.78 -16.63
CA PHE A 211 5.50 -23.90 -17.84
C PHE A 211 4.76 -24.63 -18.96
N GLY A 212 4.04 -25.72 -18.64
CA GLY A 212 3.28 -26.51 -19.61
C GLY A 212 2.15 -25.72 -20.27
N MET A 213 1.50 -24.81 -19.53
CA MET A 213 0.38 -24.00 -20.03
C MET A 213 0.78 -22.56 -20.38
N TYR A 214 2.06 -22.17 -20.26
CA TYR A 214 2.48 -20.76 -20.40
C TYR A 214 2.03 -20.17 -21.73
N LYS A 215 2.37 -20.84 -22.85
CA LYS A 215 2.06 -20.38 -24.21
C LYS A 215 0.56 -20.18 -24.43
N GLU A 216 -0.26 -21.09 -23.92
CA GLU A 216 -1.72 -21.01 -24.02
C GLU A 216 -2.28 -19.90 -23.11
N SER A 217 -1.70 -19.77 -21.92
CA SER A 217 -2.12 -18.79 -20.92
C SER A 217 -1.79 -17.36 -21.32
N THR A 218 -0.71 -17.12 -22.08
CA THR A 218 -0.34 -15.77 -22.51
C THR A 218 -0.95 -15.38 -23.85
N ARG A 219 -1.35 -16.34 -24.69
CA ARG A 219 -1.92 -16.08 -26.03
C ARG A 219 -1.09 -15.10 -26.87
N GLY A 220 0.23 -15.17 -26.74
CA GLY A 220 1.16 -14.29 -27.45
C GLY A 220 1.49 -12.97 -26.72
N ASN A 221 0.90 -12.70 -25.55
CA ASN A 221 1.39 -11.66 -24.65
C ASN A 221 2.82 -12.02 -24.17
N PRO A 222 3.80 -11.10 -24.26
CA PRO A 222 5.13 -11.34 -23.69
C PRO A 222 5.11 -11.63 -22.19
N ASN A 223 4.11 -11.11 -21.47
CA ASN A 223 3.96 -11.30 -20.03
C ASN A 223 2.87 -12.32 -19.69
N TYR A 224 3.01 -12.98 -18.54
CA TYR A 224 1.99 -13.89 -18.02
C TYR A 224 0.69 -13.14 -17.72
N PHE A 225 0.76 -12.05 -16.97
CA PHE A 225 -0.36 -11.14 -16.73
C PHE A 225 -0.40 -10.04 -17.79
N LEU A 226 -1.57 -9.43 -18.00
CA LEU A 226 -1.68 -8.20 -18.79
C LEU A 226 -0.99 -7.04 -18.08
N THR A 227 -1.06 -7.04 -16.75
CA THR A 227 -0.50 -6.02 -15.88
C THR A 227 0.71 -6.57 -15.11
N TYR A 228 0.87 -6.17 -13.84
CA TYR A 228 2.02 -6.52 -13.02
C TYR A 228 1.81 -7.86 -12.31
N GLY A 229 2.83 -8.71 -12.24
CA GLY A 229 2.80 -10.00 -11.53
C GLY A 229 3.40 -9.98 -10.13
N ASN A 230 3.83 -8.81 -9.66
CA ASN A 230 4.50 -8.65 -8.38
C ASN A 230 3.53 -8.58 -7.19
N GLY A 231 2.21 -8.51 -7.38
CA GLY A 231 1.28 -8.41 -6.24
C GLY A 231 1.41 -7.10 -5.44
N LYS A 232 0.83 -7.10 -4.24
CA LYS A 232 0.89 -5.97 -3.30
C LYS A 232 1.53 -6.39 -1.99
N SER A 233 1.78 -5.43 -1.12
CA SER A 233 2.33 -5.73 0.20
C SER A 233 1.77 -4.84 1.29
N ALA A 234 1.62 -5.42 2.48
CA ALA A 234 1.44 -4.70 3.72
C ALA A 234 2.80 -4.56 4.42
N ALA A 235 3.09 -3.39 4.97
CA ALA A 235 4.30 -3.15 5.75
C ALA A 235 3.98 -2.67 7.16
N ARG A 236 4.82 -3.05 8.12
CA ARG A 236 4.76 -2.53 9.48
C ARG A 236 5.20 -1.07 9.53
N ILE A 237 4.47 -0.26 10.28
CA ILE A 237 4.86 1.13 10.55
C ILE A 237 5.99 1.15 11.57
N HIS A 238 7.23 1.22 11.07
CA HIS A 238 8.44 1.32 11.88
C HIS A 238 9.32 2.47 11.41
N ASP A 239 10.37 2.75 12.17
CA ASP A 239 11.37 3.74 11.76
C ASP A 239 12.04 3.35 10.46
N HIS A 240 12.33 4.37 9.65
CA HIS A 240 12.97 4.24 8.34
C HIS A 240 12.18 3.46 7.28
N LEU A 241 10.89 3.15 7.51
CA LEU A 241 9.99 2.67 6.46
C LEU A 241 9.96 3.67 5.30
N ARG A 242 9.91 3.14 4.08
CA ARG A 242 9.84 3.91 2.85
C ARG A 242 9.01 3.23 1.76
N PRO A 243 8.49 3.99 0.80
CA PRO A 243 7.93 3.44 -0.43
C PRO A 243 9.04 2.81 -1.30
N ASN A 244 8.66 1.80 -2.07
CA ASN A 244 9.49 1.21 -3.13
C ASN A 244 8.62 0.93 -4.37
N GLY A 245 7.96 2.00 -4.83
CA GLY A 245 6.87 1.94 -5.81
C GLY A 245 5.53 1.50 -5.21
N ALA A 246 4.46 1.66 -5.99
CA ALA A 246 3.07 1.41 -5.58
C ALA A 246 2.71 -0.03 -5.15
N HIS A 247 3.65 -0.97 -5.26
CA HIS A 247 3.46 -2.40 -4.98
C HIS A 247 4.27 -2.90 -3.78
N ARG A 248 5.29 -2.13 -3.35
CA ARG A 248 6.29 -2.57 -2.38
C ARG A 248 6.69 -1.47 -1.42
N TRP A 249 7.17 -1.91 -0.28
CA TRP A 249 7.79 -1.07 0.75
C TRP A 249 9.26 -1.47 0.90
N HIS A 250 10.03 -0.66 1.59
CA HIS A 250 11.39 -1.00 1.98
C HIS A 250 11.75 -0.30 3.29
N ASN A 251 12.92 -0.61 3.85
CA ASN A 251 13.43 0.08 5.04
C ASN A 251 14.87 0.52 4.77
N TYR A 252 15.19 1.81 4.95
CA TYR A 252 16.54 2.33 4.66
C TYR A 252 17.66 1.67 5.48
N MET A 253 17.34 1.08 6.63
CA MET A 253 18.32 0.46 7.52
C MET A 253 18.45 -1.05 7.30
N LYS A 254 17.66 -1.62 6.37
CA LYS A 254 17.68 -3.06 6.08
C LYS A 254 18.13 -3.28 4.64
N THR A 255 19.07 -4.20 4.46
CA THR A 255 19.43 -4.68 3.13
C THR A 255 18.28 -5.53 2.59
N PRO A 256 17.93 -5.42 1.29
CA PRO A 256 16.92 -6.27 0.66
C PRO A 256 17.16 -7.77 0.84
#